data_AF-A0A319B402-F1
#
_entry.id   AF-A0A319B402-F1
#
_cell.length_a   1.000
_cell.length_b   1.000
_cell.length_c   1.000
_cell.angle_alpha   90.00
_cell.angle_beta   90.00
_cell.angle_gamma   90.00
#
_symmetry.space_group_name_H-M   'P 1'
#
loop_
_entity.id
_entity.type
_entity.pdbx_description
1 polymer ?
#
loop_
_entity_poly.entity_id
_entity_poly.type
_entity_poly.pdbx_seq_one_letter_code
_entity_poly.pdbx_strand_id
1 'polypeptide(L)'
;MRDSTARRCNQHADQFCVYLVADEWQIPVYAVEFKAPHKVTIPELVAGLHLIDLDCDVIDQEGDMFEFYAIRLVAAVVTQIFSYMIDSGVRYGYICTGEVFVFLHIPKDDPTIIQYFLCIPNQDAQADVQADDEVRLHRTAIGQVLAFTLQALAVEPPTQRWHDVAHNQLMTWKVKYLDMLREIPETLYKDLPVSNY
;
A
#
# COMPACT_ATOMS: atom_id res chain seq x y z
N MET A 1 14.04 29.34 -18.44
CA MET A 1 14.66 28.81 -17.20
C MET A 1 13.54 28.05 -16.49
N ARG A 2 13.53 26.71 -16.60
CA ARG A 2 12.41 25.86 -16.18
C ARG A 2 12.42 25.74 -14.66
N ASP A 3 11.28 26.05 -14.05
CA ASP A 3 11.03 25.91 -12.64
C ASP A 3 10.73 24.42 -12.35
N SER A 4 11.78 23.66 -12.00
CA SER A 4 11.63 22.29 -11.53
C SER A 4 11.17 22.35 -10.07
N THR A 5 9.86 22.40 -9.85
CA THR A 5 9.29 22.17 -8.51
C THR A 5 9.58 20.72 -8.14
N ALA A 6 10.69 20.49 -7.45
CA ALA A 6 10.98 19.22 -6.80
C ALA A 6 9.77 18.87 -5.90
N ARG A 7 9.12 17.72 -6.16
CA ARG A 7 8.10 17.19 -5.28
C ARG A 7 8.73 17.08 -3.88
N ARG A 8 8.13 17.78 -2.91
CA ARG A 8 8.59 17.75 -1.52
C ARG A 8 8.38 16.31 -1.03
N CYS A 9 9.47 15.63 -0.67
CA CYS A 9 9.41 14.34 0.00
C CYS A 9 8.74 14.55 1.37
N ASN A 10 7.44 14.33 1.45
CA ASN A 10 6.70 14.36 2.71
C ASN A 10 7.03 13.06 3.45
N GLN A 11 8.22 12.99 4.07
CA GLN A 11 8.55 11.87 4.94
C GLN A 11 7.64 11.94 6.17
N HIS A 12 6.55 11.19 6.13
CA HIS A 12 5.70 10.97 7.29
C HIS A 12 6.42 10.01 8.25
N ALA A 13 6.26 10.21 9.57
CA ALA A 13 6.93 9.40 10.59
C ALA A 13 6.63 7.90 10.49
N ASP A 14 5.55 7.54 9.79
CA ASP A 14 5.09 6.18 9.59
C ASP A 14 5.62 5.54 8.28
N GLN A 15 6.47 6.25 7.53
CA GLN A 15 7.06 5.81 6.27
C GLN A 15 8.57 5.57 6.39
N PHE A 16 9.05 4.48 5.83
CA PHE A 16 10.48 4.27 5.63
C PHE A 16 10.76 3.43 4.38
N CYS A 17 11.99 3.51 3.90
CA CYS A 17 12.47 2.70 2.79
C CYS A 17 13.56 1.75 3.29
N VAL A 18 13.53 0.51 2.81
CA VAL A 18 14.56 -0.49 3.08
C VAL A 18 15.61 -0.40 1.99
N TYR A 19 16.89 -0.36 2.41
CA TYR A 19 18.03 -0.20 1.53
C TYR A 19 18.93 -1.42 1.58
N LEU A 20 19.45 -1.82 0.43
CA LEU A 20 20.61 -2.68 0.33
C LEU A 20 21.86 -1.81 0.50
N VAL A 21 22.68 -2.14 1.49
CA VAL A 21 23.97 -1.49 1.71
C VAL A 21 25.05 -2.35 1.07
N ALA A 22 25.65 -1.86 0.00
CA ALA A 22 26.76 -2.50 -0.70
C ALA A 22 27.93 -1.50 -0.75
N ASP A 23 28.95 -1.73 0.07
CA ASP A 23 30.06 -0.81 0.29
C ASP A 23 29.58 0.59 0.73
N GLU A 24 29.87 1.64 -0.05
CA GLU A 24 29.43 3.01 0.18
C GLU A 24 28.07 3.34 -0.47
N TRP A 25 27.46 2.39 -1.21
CA TRP A 25 26.21 2.61 -1.92
C TRP A 25 25.01 2.14 -1.10
N GLN A 26 23.98 2.99 -1.05
CA GLN A 26 22.66 2.66 -0.51
C GLN A 26 21.67 2.58 -1.66
N ILE A 27 21.23 1.35 -1.99
CA ILE A 27 20.30 1.10 -3.08
C ILE A 27 18.91 0.88 -2.48
N PRO A 28 17.90 1.71 -2.80
CA PRO A 28 16.56 1.53 -2.26
C PRO A 28 15.93 0.26 -2.86
N VAL A 29 15.31 -0.56 -2.00
CA VAL A 29 14.75 -1.86 -2.38
C VAL A 29 13.23 -1.81 -2.40
N TYR A 30 12.62 -1.40 -1.28
CA TYR A 30 11.16 -1.25 -1.19
C TYR A 30 10.76 -0.23 -0.12
N ALA A 31 9.53 0.28 -0.23
CA ALA A 31 8.93 1.19 0.73
C ALA A 31 8.04 0.46 1.74
N VAL A 32 7.91 1.02 2.94
CA VAL A 32 7.00 0.52 3.98
C VAL A 32 6.19 1.69 4.54
N GLU A 33 4.88 1.50 4.64
CA GLU A 33 3.98 2.36 5.41
C GLU A 33 3.43 1.57 6.58
N PHE A 34 3.59 2.09 7.79
CA PHE A 34 2.94 1.55 8.96
C PHE A 34 1.63 2.31 9.24
N LYS A 35 0.56 1.58 9.56
CA LYS A 35 -0.67 2.17 10.13
C LYS A 35 -1.02 1.42 11.41
N ALA A 36 -1.53 2.10 12.41
CA ALA A 36 -2.03 1.40 13.58
C ALA A 36 -3.31 0.61 13.21
N PRO A 37 -3.58 -0.56 13.80
CA PRO A 37 -4.75 -1.36 13.42
C PRO A 37 -6.10 -0.65 13.66
N HIS A 38 -6.17 0.25 14.65
CA HIS A 38 -7.36 1.08 14.90
C HIS A 38 -7.52 2.26 13.94
N LYS A 39 -6.51 2.53 13.09
CA LYS A 39 -6.52 3.60 12.08
C LYS A 39 -6.91 3.06 10.70
N VAL A 40 -6.62 1.79 10.44
CA VAL A 40 -7.00 1.08 9.22
C VAL A 40 -7.26 -0.36 9.62
N THR A 41 -8.53 -0.72 9.71
CA THR A 41 -9.02 -1.99 10.24
C THR A 41 -9.11 -3.06 9.14
N ILE A 42 -9.22 -4.33 9.54
CA ILE A 42 -9.41 -5.46 8.61
C ILE A 42 -10.67 -5.26 7.74
N PRO A 43 -11.86 -4.95 8.29
CA PRO A 43 -13.06 -4.76 7.46
C PRO A 43 -12.92 -3.62 6.45
N GLU A 44 -12.25 -2.52 6.81
CA GLU A 44 -11.98 -1.42 5.88
C GLU A 44 -11.03 -1.85 4.76
N LEU A 45 -9.99 -2.63 5.07
CA LEU A 45 -9.08 -3.16 4.03
C LEU A 45 -9.79 -4.13 3.11
N VAL A 46 -10.60 -5.05 3.64
CA VAL A 46 -11.33 -6.05 2.84
C VAL A 46 -12.38 -5.39 1.96
N ALA A 47 -13.15 -4.42 2.49
CA ALA A 47 -14.16 -3.70 1.73
C ALA A 47 -13.56 -2.68 0.75
N GLY A 48 -12.46 -2.02 1.14
CA GLY A 48 -11.85 -0.96 0.36
C GLY A 48 -10.90 -1.44 -0.74
N LEU A 49 -10.24 -2.59 -0.58
CA LEU A 49 -9.32 -3.12 -1.59
C LEU A 49 -10.05 -3.89 -2.69
N HIS A 50 -10.16 -3.26 -3.86
CA HIS A 50 -10.61 -3.88 -5.10
C HIS A 50 -10.02 -3.10 -6.29
N LEU A 51 -10.40 -3.44 -7.52
CA LEU A 51 -10.01 -2.65 -8.69
C LEU A 51 -10.68 -1.28 -8.61
N ILE A 52 -9.86 -0.22 -8.46
CA ILE A 52 -10.32 1.17 -8.30
C ILE A 52 -9.63 2.04 -9.35
N ASP A 53 -10.41 2.88 -10.03
CA ASP A 53 -9.94 4.06 -10.74
C ASP A 53 -10.16 5.29 -9.83
N LEU A 54 -9.08 5.90 -9.34
CA LEU A 54 -9.18 7.01 -8.38
C LEU A 54 -9.96 8.20 -8.93
N ASP A 55 -9.81 8.52 -10.21
CA ASP A 55 -10.45 9.68 -10.84
C ASP A 55 -11.95 9.45 -11.01
N CYS A 56 -12.36 8.22 -11.30
CA CYS A 56 -13.76 7.86 -11.52
C CYS A 56 -14.51 7.51 -10.22
N ASP A 57 -13.87 6.76 -9.32
CA ASP A 57 -14.55 6.06 -8.23
C ASP A 57 -14.43 6.79 -6.88
N VAL A 58 -13.44 7.68 -6.71
CA VAL A 58 -13.10 8.25 -5.39
C VAL A 58 -13.02 9.78 -5.40
N ILE A 59 -12.32 10.36 -6.36
CA ILE A 59 -12.09 11.81 -6.41
C ILE A 59 -13.41 12.52 -6.74
N ASP A 60 -13.75 13.51 -5.90
CA ASP A 60 -14.97 14.31 -5.99
C ASP A 60 -16.29 13.51 -6.00
N GLN A 61 -16.24 12.25 -5.55
CA GLN A 61 -17.42 11.42 -5.33
C GLN A 61 -17.90 11.54 -3.88
N GLU A 62 -19.20 11.31 -3.67
CA GLU A 62 -19.83 11.28 -2.35
C GLU A 62 -20.55 9.94 -2.12
N GLY A 63 -20.51 9.46 -0.89
CA GLY A 63 -21.22 8.27 -0.46
C GLY A 63 -21.35 8.24 1.06
N ASP A 64 -22.44 7.68 1.54
CA ASP A 64 -22.80 7.61 2.96
C ASP A 64 -22.73 6.19 3.54
N MET A 65 -22.43 5.20 2.69
CA MET A 65 -22.27 3.81 3.08
C MET A 65 -20.84 3.50 3.56
N PHE A 66 -20.71 2.56 4.49
CA PHE A 66 -19.42 2.09 5.01
C PHE A 66 -18.44 1.69 3.89
N GLU A 67 -18.93 1.02 2.85
CA GLU A 67 -18.12 0.62 1.69
C GLU A 67 -17.45 1.82 1.03
N PHE A 68 -18.18 2.89 0.76
CA PHE A 68 -17.60 4.10 0.16
C PHE A 68 -16.51 4.72 1.05
N TYR A 69 -16.74 4.79 2.37
CA TYR A 69 -15.74 5.27 3.31
C TYR A 69 -14.50 4.38 3.34
N ALA A 70 -14.67 3.06 3.35
CA ALA A 70 -13.58 2.10 3.31
C ALA A 70 -12.75 2.24 2.03
N ILE A 71 -13.41 2.35 0.87
CA ILE A 71 -12.77 2.58 -0.44
C ILE A 71 -11.94 3.87 -0.41
N ARG A 72 -12.55 4.98 0.02
CA ARG A 72 -11.88 6.29 0.06
C ARG A 72 -10.71 6.29 1.05
N LEU A 73 -10.86 5.67 2.21
CA LEU A 73 -9.80 5.51 3.21
C LEU A 73 -8.62 4.70 2.66
N VAL A 74 -8.89 3.51 2.11
CA VAL A 74 -7.86 2.62 1.55
C VAL A 74 -7.16 3.29 0.38
N ALA A 75 -7.91 3.93 -0.53
CA ALA A 75 -7.37 4.72 -1.63
C ALA A 75 -6.39 5.79 -1.14
N ALA A 76 -6.70 6.48 -0.05
CA ALA A 76 -5.82 7.48 0.55
C ALA A 76 -4.50 6.87 1.04
N VAL A 77 -4.57 5.76 1.77
CA VAL A 77 -3.39 5.08 2.33
C VAL A 77 -2.52 4.53 1.22
N VAL A 78 -3.11 3.87 0.22
CA VAL A 78 -2.39 3.35 -0.95
C VAL A 78 -1.75 4.47 -1.74
N THR A 79 -2.46 5.59 -1.97
CA THR A 79 -1.90 6.77 -2.66
C THR A 79 -0.72 7.36 -1.90
N GLN A 80 -0.78 7.36 -0.57
CA GLN A 80 0.27 7.91 0.29
C GLN A 80 1.59 7.13 0.12
N ILE A 81 1.55 5.79 0.21
CA ILE A 81 2.74 4.96 -0.01
C ILE A 81 3.15 4.95 -1.48
N PHE A 82 2.19 4.95 -2.42
CA PHE A 82 2.47 5.00 -3.85
C PHE A 82 3.27 6.25 -4.22
N SER A 83 2.88 7.44 -3.71
CA SER A 83 3.64 8.67 -3.91
C SER A 83 5.08 8.53 -3.41
N TYR A 84 5.26 7.91 -2.23
CA TYR A 84 6.60 7.70 -1.66
C TYR A 84 7.43 6.69 -2.47
N MET A 85 6.79 5.65 -3.03
CA MET A 85 7.44 4.68 -3.92
C MET A 85 7.93 5.33 -5.22
N ILE A 86 7.10 6.18 -5.84
CA ILE A 86 7.48 6.96 -7.03
C ILE A 86 8.68 7.88 -6.71
N ASP A 87 8.61 8.63 -5.61
CA ASP A 87 9.65 9.57 -5.21
C ASP A 87 10.97 8.87 -4.84
N SER A 88 10.89 7.68 -4.24
CA SER A 88 12.07 6.88 -3.86
C SER A 88 12.61 6.01 -5.00
N GLY A 89 11.91 5.95 -6.14
CA GLY A 89 12.30 5.12 -7.28
C GLY A 89 12.26 3.62 -7.00
N VAL A 90 11.31 3.16 -6.18
CA VAL A 90 11.10 1.74 -5.89
C VAL A 90 9.78 1.26 -6.49
N ARG A 91 9.77 0.02 -6.97
CA ARG A 91 8.55 -0.61 -7.53
C ARG A 91 7.82 -1.51 -6.55
N TYR A 92 8.44 -1.83 -5.43
CA TYR A 92 7.87 -2.67 -4.39
C TYR A 92 7.63 -1.83 -3.14
N GLY A 93 6.50 -2.06 -2.48
CA GLY A 93 6.27 -1.56 -1.14
C GLY A 93 5.21 -2.38 -0.42
N TYR A 94 5.00 -2.15 0.87
CA TYR A 94 3.84 -2.73 1.56
C TYR A 94 3.33 -1.82 2.67
N ILE A 95 2.04 -1.95 2.95
CA ILE A 95 1.40 -1.37 4.13
C ILE A 95 1.31 -2.47 5.20
N CYS A 96 1.67 -2.13 6.44
CA CYS A 96 1.55 -3.04 7.58
C CYS A 96 0.70 -2.41 8.67
N THR A 97 -0.32 -3.14 9.12
CA THR A 97 -1.14 -2.75 10.28
C THR A 97 -0.73 -3.45 11.58
N GLY A 98 0.28 -4.31 11.53
CA GLY A 98 0.63 -5.25 12.60
C GLY A 98 -0.19 -6.54 12.57
N GLU A 99 -1.40 -6.49 12.01
CA GLU A 99 -2.29 -7.66 11.83
C GLU A 99 -2.39 -8.09 10.36
N VAL A 100 -2.21 -7.13 9.44
CA VAL A 100 -2.40 -7.30 8.00
C VAL A 100 -1.21 -6.74 7.25
N PHE A 101 -0.87 -7.37 6.13
CA PHE A 101 0.03 -6.85 5.11
C PHE A 101 -0.74 -6.61 3.81
N VAL A 102 -0.55 -5.43 3.21
CA VAL A 102 -0.95 -5.15 1.84
C VAL A 102 0.33 -4.97 1.04
N PHE A 103 0.76 -6.00 0.34
CA PHE A 103 1.94 -5.96 -0.53
C PHE A 103 1.58 -5.26 -1.83
N LEU A 104 2.46 -4.39 -2.31
CA LEU A 104 2.23 -3.50 -3.43
C LEU A 104 3.35 -3.63 -4.46
N HIS A 105 2.97 -3.59 -5.73
CA HIS A 105 3.88 -3.65 -6.86
C HIS A 105 3.46 -2.68 -7.98
N ILE A 106 4.39 -1.83 -8.41
CA ILE A 106 4.22 -0.96 -9.58
C ILE A 106 4.86 -1.67 -10.79
N PRO A 107 4.10 -1.97 -11.85
CA PRO A 107 4.63 -2.61 -13.05
C PRO A 107 5.80 -1.87 -13.69
N LYS A 108 6.70 -2.62 -14.34
CA LYS A 108 7.87 -2.06 -15.04
C LYS A 108 7.48 -1.17 -16.21
N ASP A 109 6.38 -1.49 -16.87
CA ASP A 109 5.98 -0.84 -18.12
C ASP A 109 5.00 0.31 -17.91
N ASP A 110 4.32 0.34 -16.76
CA ASP A 110 3.28 1.33 -16.45
C ASP A 110 3.38 1.78 -14.98
N PRO A 111 3.94 2.99 -14.72
CA PRO A 111 4.02 3.54 -13.37
C PRO A 111 2.70 4.11 -12.86
N THR A 112 1.62 4.11 -13.65
CA THR A 112 0.32 4.68 -13.24
C THR A 112 -0.57 3.69 -12.50
N ILE A 113 -0.21 2.41 -12.54
CA ILE A 113 -0.96 1.32 -11.93
C ILE A 113 -0.19 0.80 -10.71
N ILE A 114 -0.92 0.50 -9.64
CA ILE A 114 -0.39 -0.25 -8.51
C ILE A 114 -1.20 -1.54 -8.34
N GLN A 115 -0.49 -2.65 -8.27
CA GLN A 115 -1.06 -3.97 -7.98
C GLN A 115 -0.92 -4.24 -6.49
N TYR A 116 -1.88 -4.96 -5.91
CA TYR A 116 -1.84 -5.32 -4.50
C TYR A 116 -2.05 -6.83 -4.28
N PHE A 117 -1.53 -7.30 -3.15
CA PHE A 117 -1.83 -8.61 -2.57
C PHE A 117 -2.09 -8.44 -1.07
N LEU A 118 -3.28 -8.82 -0.61
CA LEU A 118 -3.70 -8.76 0.78
C LEU A 118 -3.35 -10.07 1.50
N CYS A 119 -2.70 -9.97 2.65
CA CYS A 119 -2.35 -11.10 3.50
C CYS A 119 -2.73 -10.79 4.96
N ILE A 120 -3.43 -11.72 5.62
CA ILE A 120 -3.74 -11.68 7.05
C ILE A 120 -3.10 -12.92 7.68
N PRO A 121 -1.81 -12.85 8.08
CA PRO A 121 -1.02 -14.04 8.41
C PRO A 121 -1.64 -14.97 9.45
N ASN A 122 -2.28 -14.40 10.49
CA ASN A 122 -2.91 -15.19 11.56
C ASN A 122 -4.10 -16.02 11.06
N GLN A 123 -4.79 -15.56 10.02
CA GLN A 123 -5.92 -16.25 9.41
C GLN A 123 -5.44 -17.17 8.28
N ASP A 124 -4.53 -16.68 7.42
CA ASP A 124 -3.96 -17.42 6.28
C ASP A 124 -3.21 -18.68 6.70
N ALA A 125 -2.50 -18.63 7.84
CA ALA A 125 -1.77 -19.77 8.40
C ALA A 125 -2.68 -20.81 9.09
N GLN A 126 -3.93 -20.46 9.39
CA GLN A 126 -4.93 -21.34 10.02
C GLN A 126 -5.93 -21.94 9.02
N ALA A 127 -6.15 -21.27 7.88
CA ALA A 127 -7.12 -21.70 6.87
C ALA A 127 -6.79 -23.04 6.18
N ASP A 128 -5.54 -23.52 6.26
CA ASP A 128 -5.08 -24.74 5.59
C ASP A 128 -4.86 -25.89 6.58
N VAL A 129 -5.96 -26.49 7.05
CA VAL A 129 -5.96 -27.64 7.98
C VAL A 129 -5.46 -28.93 7.31
N GLN A 130 -5.21 -28.92 6.00
CA GLN A 130 -4.75 -30.09 5.22
C GLN A 130 -3.32 -29.99 4.69
N ALA A 131 -2.62 -28.87 4.87
CA ALA A 131 -1.23 -28.73 4.47
C ALA A 131 -0.31 -29.31 5.56
N ASP A 132 0.66 -30.14 5.16
CA ASP A 132 1.72 -30.64 6.04
C ASP A 132 2.40 -29.47 6.76
N ASP A 133 2.81 -29.65 8.03
CA ASP A 133 3.26 -28.54 8.91
C ASP A 133 4.46 -27.78 8.31
N GLU A 134 5.26 -28.44 7.46
CA GLU A 134 6.41 -27.85 6.74
C GLU A 134 5.98 -26.81 5.68
N VAL A 135 4.77 -26.95 5.13
CA VAL A 135 4.20 -26.05 4.12
C VAL A 135 3.57 -24.81 4.77
N ARG A 136 3.40 -24.71 6.09
CA ARG A 136 2.71 -23.56 6.70
C ARG A 136 3.58 -22.31 6.86
N LEU A 137 4.91 -22.45 6.83
CA LEU A 137 5.85 -21.35 7.08
C LEU A 137 5.73 -20.20 6.05
N HIS A 138 5.43 -20.51 4.78
CA HIS A 138 5.32 -19.48 3.74
C HIS A 138 4.12 -18.54 3.94
N ARG A 139 3.13 -18.91 4.75
CA ARG A 139 1.95 -18.07 5.06
C ARG A 139 2.11 -17.24 6.32
N THR A 140 3.19 -17.45 7.07
CA THR A 140 3.51 -16.59 8.22
C THR A 140 3.92 -15.20 7.75
N ALA A 141 3.78 -14.20 8.62
CA ALA A 141 4.24 -12.84 8.35
C ALA A 141 5.72 -12.82 7.92
N ILE A 142 6.55 -13.62 8.57
CA ILE A 142 7.99 -13.74 8.25
C ILE A 142 8.19 -14.34 6.86
N GLY A 143 7.48 -15.44 6.55
CA GLY A 143 7.58 -16.10 5.25
C GLY A 143 7.16 -15.18 4.09
N GLN A 144 6.06 -14.45 4.27
CA GLN A 144 5.55 -13.49 3.28
C GLN A 144 6.50 -12.31 3.08
N VAL A 145 6.97 -11.68 4.17
CA VAL A 145 7.93 -10.55 4.10
C VAL A 145 9.28 -10.99 3.52
N LEU A 146 9.76 -12.20 3.85
CA LEU A 146 10.97 -12.76 3.25
C LEU A 146 10.83 -12.95 1.75
N ALA A 147 9.75 -13.61 1.30
CA ALA A 147 9.48 -13.83 -0.12
C ALA A 147 9.36 -12.50 -0.88
N PHE A 148 8.66 -11.53 -0.31
CA PHE A 148 8.53 -10.19 -0.85
C PHE A 148 9.89 -9.47 -0.96
N THR A 149 10.72 -9.55 0.08
CA THR A 149 12.07 -8.95 0.11
C THR A 149 12.95 -9.55 -0.99
N LEU A 150 12.94 -10.87 -1.14
CA LEU A 150 13.70 -11.56 -2.18
C LEU A 150 13.23 -11.16 -3.59
N GLN A 151 11.92 -11.01 -3.80
CA GLN A 151 11.39 -10.51 -5.07
C GLN A 151 11.85 -9.08 -5.34
N ALA A 152 11.74 -8.17 -4.35
CA ALA A 152 12.16 -6.78 -4.50
C ALA A 152 13.67 -6.63 -4.77
N LEU A 153 14.51 -7.48 -4.18
CA LEU A 153 15.96 -7.51 -4.43
C LEU A 153 16.34 -8.05 -5.82
N ALA A 154 15.54 -8.94 -6.39
CA ALA A 154 15.79 -9.53 -7.71
C ALA A 154 15.43 -8.59 -8.87
N VAL A 155 14.87 -7.42 -8.57
CA VAL A 155 14.25 -6.53 -9.55
C VAL A 155 15.24 -5.45 -10.00
N GLU A 156 15.32 -5.23 -11.31
CA GLU A 156 16.12 -4.13 -11.87
C GLU A 156 15.59 -2.75 -11.43
N PRO A 157 16.47 -1.78 -11.15
CA PRO A 157 16.04 -0.41 -10.86
C PRO A 157 15.17 0.18 -11.98
N PRO A 158 14.20 1.06 -11.66
CA PRO A 158 13.42 1.75 -12.68
C PRO A 158 14.29 2.51 -13.68
N THR A 159 13.85 2.53 -14.94
CA THR A 159 14.56 3.27 -15.99
C THR A 159 14.20 4.76 -15.95
N GLN A 160 15.03 5.63 -16.53
CA GLN A 160 14.67 7.05 -16.66
C GLN A 160 13.32 7.25 -17.36
N ARG A 161 13.03 6.45 -18.39
CA ARG A 161 11.73 6.48 -19.07
C ARG A 161 10.56 6.21 -18.12
N TRP A 162 10.73 5.28 -17.18
CA TRP A 162 9.69 4.99 -16.18
C TRP A 162 9.42 6.22 -15.31
N HIS A 163 10.47 6.93 -14.87
CA HIS A 163 10.33 8.17 -14.12
C HIS A 163 9.68 9.29 -14.95
N ASP A 164 10.03 9.41 -16.23
CA ASP A 164 9.45 10.40 -17.12
C ASP A 164 7.94 10.15 -17.33
N VAL A 165 7.53 8.89 -17.50
CA VAL A 165 6.10 8.54 -17.60
C VAL A 165 5.38 8.86 -16.29
N ALA A 166 5.94 8.46 -15.15
CA ALA A 166 5.38 8.76 -13.84
C ALA A 166 5.20 10.27 -13.63
N HIS A 167 6.21 11.07 -13.97
CA HIS A 167 6.16 12.52 -13.81
C HIS A 167 5.14 13.19 -14.72
N ASN A 168 4.99 12.72 -15.96
CA ASN A 168 4.10 13.34 -16.95
C ASN A 168 2.63 12.93 -16.81
N GLN A 169 2.35 11.76 -16.26
CA GLN A 169 0.99 11.21 -16.21
C GLN A 169 0.36 11.26 -14.82
N LEU A 170 1.14 11.15 -13.74
CA LEU A 170 0.58 11.11 -12.39
C LEU A 170 0.19 12.49 -11.88
N MET A 171 -1.10 12.64 -11.59
CA MET A 171 -1.66 13.81 -10.93
C MET A 171 -1.48 13.74 -9.41
N THR A 172 -1.54 14.89 -8.74
CA THR A 172 -1.44 14.98 -7.28
C THR A 172 -2.83 15.12 -6.67
N TRP A 173 -3.25 14.10 -5.91
CA TRP A 173 -4.46 14.15 -5.12
C TRP A 173 -4.23 14.96 -3.84
N LYS A 174 -4.92 16.10 -3.69
CA LYS A 174 -4.74 17.03 -2.56
C LYS A 174 -5.64 16.68 -1.37
N VAL A 175 -5.55 15.47 -0.85
CA VAL A 175 -6.28 15.07 0.37
C VAL A 175 -5.32 14.45 1.37
N LYS A 176 -5.46 14.81 2.66
CA LYS A 176 -4.70 14.17 3.74
C LYS A 176 -5.53 13.03 4.30
N TYR A 177 -4.86 11.90 4.52
CA TYR A 177 -5.41 10.75 5.24
C TYR A 177 -6.15 11.11 6.54
N LEU A 178 -5.60 12.04 7.34
CA LEU A 178 -6.21 12.50 8.60
C LEU A 178 -7.53 13.24 8.42
N ASP A 179 -7.72 13.92 7.29
CA ASP A 179 -8.98 14.60 7.00
C ASP A 179 -10.07 13.56 6.69
N MET A 180 -9.72 12.51 5.94
CA MET A 180 -10.65 11.41 5.63
C MET A 180 -11.04 10.59 6.86
N LEU A 181 -10.10 10.30 7.77
CA LEU A 181 -10.40 9.58 9.01
C LEU A 181 -11.46 10.25 9.87
N ARG A 182 -11.54 11.58 9.84
CA ARG A 182 -12.51 12.35 10.62
C ARG A 182 -13.92 12.32 10.03
N GLU A 183 -14.04 11.96 8.76
CA GLU A 183 -15.31 11.93 8.04
C GLU A 183 -16.08 10.62 8.27
N ILE A 184 -15.44 9.56 8.76
CA ILE A 184 -16.09 8.27 9.01
C ILE A 184 -16.97 8.36 10.26
N PRO A 185 -18.30 8.24 10.16
CA PRO A 185 -19.18 8.29 11.32
C PRO A 185 -18.99 7.04 12.21
N GLU A 186 -18.79 7.25 13.52
CA GLU A 186 -18.65 6.15 14.50
C GLU A 186 -19.86 5.19 14.51
N THR A 187 -21.03 5.64 14.07
CA THR A 187 -22.25 4.85 13.99
C THR A 187 -22.15 3.70 13.00
N LEU A 188 -21.35 3.84 11.93
CA LEU A 188 -21.18 2.79 10.93
C LEU A 188 -20.46 1.55 11.46
N TYR A 189 -19.68 1.70 12.54
CA TYR A 189 -18.97 0.57 13.15
C TYR A 189 -19.87 -0.33 14.01
N LYS A 190 -21.09 0.12 14.37
CA LYS A 190 -22.00 -0.64 15.23
C LYS A 190 -22.77 -1.73 14.48
N ASP A 191 -22.90 -1.59 13.17
CA ASP A 191 -23.70 -2.49 12.32
C ASP A 191 -22.86 -3.50 11.52
N LEU A 192 -21.53 -3.47 11.69
CA LEU A 192 -20.63 -4.39 11.00
C LEU A 192 -20.73 -5.80 11.61
N PRO A 193 -21.06 -6.85 10.82
CA PRO A 193 -20.91 -8.21 11.27
C PRO A 193 -19.42 -8.49 11.54
N VAL A 194 -19.13 -9.40 12.48
CA VAL A 194 -17.77 -9.89 12.72
C VAL A 194 -17.30 -10.55 11.42
N SER A 195 -16.40 -9.87 10.69
CA SER A 195 -15.87 -10.34 9.42
C SER A 195 -15.11 -11.65 9.64
N ASN A 196 -15.54 -12.70 8.96
CA ASN A 196 -14.83 -13.97 8.82
C ASN A 196 -14.14 -14.01 7.44
N TYR A 197 -13.50 -12.91 7.03
CA TYR A 197 -13.30 -12.57 5.61
C TYR A 197 -14.61 -12.33 4.85
#